data_AF-A0A3R7RQT3-F1
#
_entry.id   AF-A0A3R7RQT3-F1
#
_cell.length_a   1.000
_cell.length_b   1.000
_cell.length_c   1.000
_cell.angle_alpha   90.00
_cell.angle_beta   90.00
_cell.angle_gamma   90.00
#
_symmetry.space_group_name_H-M   'P 1'
#
loop_
_entity.id
_entity.type
_entity.pdbx_description
1 polymer ?
#
loop_
_entity_poly.entity_id
_entity_poly.type
_entity_poly.pdbx_seq_one_letter_code
_entity_poly.pdbx_strand_id
1 'polypeptide(L)'
;MARSDAFNEPGRFTAFTGYEWSSIGSRPGVFGNLHRVVIFRDDKEITGQITPYSTYDSLNPEDQLVWLQQYEADTGGEVIAIPHNPNLSNGEMFAMTTIAGEPITAEWAVIRSRYEPLAKVTQLKGDSESHPLLSPSDEFADFETWNSWSGYYDNWEGHTCCEDRLLPG
;
A
#
# COMPACT_ATOMS: atom_id res chain seq x y z
N MET A 1 -13.45 4.19 17.30
CA MET A 1 -13.85 3.56 16.03
C MET A 1 -15.38 3.33 15.92
N ALA A 2 -16.23 4.23 16.44
CA ALA A 2 -17.68 3.96 16.57
C ALA A 2 -18.60 4.84 15.71
N ARG A 3 -18.03 5.64 14.80
CA ARG A 3 -18.80 6.65 14.06
C ARG A 3 -19.23 6.15 12.67
N SER A 4 -18.45 5.29 12.04
CA SER A 4 -18.75 4.63 10.76
C SER A 4 -20.14 4.01 10.77
N ASP A 5 -20.46 3.20 11.78
CA ASP A 5 -21.74 2.48 11.88
C ASP A 5 -22.97 3.40 11.83
N ALA A 6 -22.86 4.60 12.42
CA ALA A 6 -23.94 5.58 12.45
C ALA A 6 -24.23 6.21 11.08
N PHE A 7 -23.31 6.09 10.12
CA PHE A 7 -23.44 6.60 8.76
C PHE A 7 -23.46 5.48 7.70
N ASN A 8 -23.48 4.21 8.12
CA ASN A 8 -23.59 3.09 7.21
C ASN A 8 -25.07 2.88 6.82
N GLU A 9 -25.37 2.99 5.53
CA GLU A 9 -26.71 2.85 4.97
C GLU A 9 -26.71 1.81 3.85
N PRO A 10 -26.96 0.52 4.18
CA PRO A 10 -26.90 -0.57 3.22
C PRO A 10 -27.71 -0.31 1.95
N GLY A 11 -27.08 -0.52 0.79
CA GLY A 11 -27.68 -0.25 -0.52
C GLY A 11 -27.65 1.21 -0.97
N ARG A 12 -27.19 2.14 -0.12
CA ARG A 12 -27.05 3.57 -0.45
C ARG A 12 -25.63 4.09 -0.24
N PHE A 13 -25.03 3.81 0.91
CA PHE A 13 -23.68 4.21 1.25
C PHE A 13 -23.07 3.24 2.25
N THR A 14 -21.89 2.70 1.93
CA THR A 14 -21.16 1.83 2.85
C THR A 14 -20.09 2.64 3.57
N ALA A 15 -20.20 2.73 4.89
CA ALA A 15 -19.16 3.30 5.74
C ALA A 15 -18.32 2.17 6.32
N PHE A 16 -16.99 2.31 6.28
CA PHE A 16 -16.07 1.33 6.86
C PHE A 16 -15.35 1.90 8.07
N THR A 17 -15.05 1.03 9.03
CA THR A 17 -14.05 1.29 10.05
C THR A 17 -12.68 0.97 9.47
N GLY A 18 -11.71 1.86 9.65
CA GLY A 18 -10.36 1.65 9.14
C GLY A 18 -9.37 2.68 9.66
N TYR A 19 -8.09 2.42 9.39
CA TYR A 19 -6.99 3.33 9.71
C TYR A 19 -5.84 3.14 8.72
N GLU A 20 -4.92 4.10 8.71
CA GLU A 20 -3.68 3.99 7.95
C GLU A 20 -2.55 3.49 8.85
N TRP A 21 -1.94 2.36 8.47
CA TRP A 21 -0.67 1.94 9.02
C TRP A 21 0.44 2.54 8.16
N SER A 22 1.39 3.24 8.80
CA SER A 22 2.47 3.97 8.13
C SER A 22 3.80 3.57 8.72
N SER A 23 4.74 3.09 7.88
CA SER A 23 6.10 2.74 8.28
C SER A 23 7.14 3.39 7.40
N ILE A 24 8.26 3.76 8.04
CA ILE A 24 9.45 4.31 7.40
C ILE A 24 10.32 3.24 6.74
N GLY A 25 9.85 2.01 6.68
CA GLY A 25 10.64 0.87 6.23
C GLY A 25 11.44 0.25 7.36
N SER A 26 12.04 -0.88 7.02
CA SER A 26 12.73 -1.76 7.95
C SER A 26 14.24 -1.76 7.77
N ARG A 27 14.72 -1.26 6.63
CA ARG A 27 16.13 -1.30 6.26
C ARG A 27 16.90 -0.15 6.91
N PRO A 28 17.96 -0.42 7.69
CA PRO A 28 18.77 0.63 8.32
C PRO A 28 19.31 1.62 7.29
N GLY A 29 19.05 2.91 7.52
CA GLY A 29 19.53 3.99 6.65
C GLY A 29 18.75 4.18 5.34
N VAL A 30 17.70 3.38 5.10
CA VAL A 30 16.79 3.54 3.96
C VAL A 30 15.42 3.91 4.50
N PHE A 31 14.86 5.02 4.02
CA PHE A 31 13.50 5.43 4.39
C PHE A 31 12.53 4.98 3.31
N GLY A 32 11.87 3.85 3.54
CA GLY A 32 10.75 3.38 2.72
C GLY A 32 9.45 4.06 3.12
N ASN A 33 8.59 4.39 2.17
CA ASN A 33 7.26 4.93 2.45
C ASN A 33 6.22 3.78 2.41
N LEU A 34 6.27 2.89 3.40
CA LEU A 34 5.37 1.74 3.47
C LEU A 34 4.05 2.15 4.10
N HIS A 35 2.96 2.13 3.33
CA HIS A 35 1.65 2.47 3.83
C HIS A 35 0.60 1.44 3.45
N ARG A 36 -0.35 1.21 4.36
CA ARG A 36 -1.53 0.36 4.15
C ARG A 36 -2.77 1.02 4.71
N VAL A 37 -3.82 1.04 3.91
CA VAL A 37 -5.17 1.32 4.42
C VAL A 37 -5.76 0.02 4.95
N VAL A 38 -5.91 -0.07 6.26
CA VAL A 38 -6.53 -1.23 6.94
C VAL A 38 -8.03 -0.98 7.04
N ILE A 39 -8.82 -1.89 6.51
CA ILE A 39 -10.28 -1.80 6.46
C ILE A 39 -10.88 -3.04 7.12
N PHE A 40 -11.77 -2.80 8.08
CA PHE A 40 -12.52 -3.86 8.76
C PHE A 40 -13.90 -4.00 8.12
N ARG A 41 -14.37 -5.24 8.00
CA ARG A 41 -15.77 -5.52 7.66
C ARG A 41 -16.70 -5.18 8.82
N ASP A 42 -16.18 -5.22 10.03
CA ASP A 42 -16.97 -5.32 11.25
C ASP A 42 -17.34 -3.95 11.85
N ASP A 43 -18.34 -3.98 12.73
CA ASP A 43 -18.85 -2.82 13.47
C ASP A 43 -17.99 -2.47 14.69
N LYS A 44 -18.39 -1.44 15.44
CA LYS A 44 -17.69 -1.01 16.66
C LYS A 44 -17.68 -2.06 17.76
N GLU A 45 -18.64 -2.98 17.82
CA GLU A 45 -18.71 -4.02 18.85
C GLU A 45 -17.55 -5.01 18.68
N ILE A 46 -17.16 -5.32 17.45
CA ILE A 46 -16.00 -6.16 17.13
C ILE A 46 -14.71 -5.34 17.11
N THR A 47 -14.66 -4.26 16.32
CA THR A 47 -13.43 -3.45 16.16
C THR A 47 -13.02 -2.71 17.43
N GLY A 48 -13.95 -2.49 18.37
CA GLY A 48 -13.67 -1.87 19.67
C GLY A 48 -12.94 -2.77 20.65
N GLN A 49 -12.76 -4.06 20.35
CA GLN A 49 -12.07 -5.02 21.21
C GLN A 49 -10.54 -4.98 21.08
N ILE A 50 -10.04 -4.29 20.06
CA ILE A 50 -8.61 -4.25 19.72
C ILE A 50 -8.02 -2.84 19.78
N THR A 51 -6.70 -2.78 19.94
CA THR A 51 -5.92 -1.56 19.71
C THR A 51 -5.29 -1.65 18.32
N PRO A 52 -5.45 -0.64 17.44
CA PRO A 52 -4.87 -0.66 16.10
C PRO A 52 -3.34 -0.83 16.13
N TYR A 53 -2.84 -1.72 15.28
CA TYR A 53 -1.40 -1.94 15.16
C TYR A 53 -0.69 -0.74 14.54
N SER A 54 0.47 -0.38 15.07
CA SER A 54 1.23 0.77 14.63
C SER A 54 2.71 0.46 14.52
N THR A 55 3.48 1.39 13.98
CA THR A 55 4.95 1.28 13.99
C THR A 55 5.59 1.40 15.35
N TYR A 56 4.85 1.83 16.37
CA TYR A 56 5.34 1.79 17.74
C TYR A 56 5.37 0.35 18.29
N ASP A 57 4.58 -0.55 17.70
CA ASP A 57 4.55 -1.97 18.04
C ASP A 57 5.67 -2.72 17.31
N SER A 58 5.83 -2.51 16.00
CA SER A 58 6.97 -3.00 15.21
C SER A 58 7.14 -2.21 13.92
N LEU A 59 8.40 -2.05 13.49
CA LEU A 59 8.73 -1.56 12.16
C LEU A 59 8.61 -2.65 11.08
N ASN A 60 8.45 -3.92 11.47
CA ASN A 60 8.35 -5.05 10.56
C ASN A 60 6.96 -5.12 9.90
N PRO A 61 6.85 -5.00 8.56
CA PRO A 61 5.58 -5.16 7.87
C PRO A 61 5.00 -6.57 8.01
N GLU A 62 5.82 -7.58 8.29
CA GLU A 62 5.34 -8.95 8.50
C GLU A 62 4.55 -9.07 9.81
N ASP A 63 4.98 -8.39 10.87
CA ASP A 63 4.30 -8.41 12.16
C ASP A 63 2.90 -7.79 12.07
N GLN A 64 2.70 -6.84 11.15
CA GLN A 64 1.37 -6.29 10.86
C GLN A 64 0.44 -7.36 10.28
N LEU A 65 0.91 -8.20 9.34
CA LEU A 65 0.10 -9.28 8.76
C LEU A 65 -0.19 -10.38 9.78
N VAL A 66 0.73 -10.64 10.72
CA VAL A 66 0.47 -11.51 11.89
C VAL A 66 -0.63 -10.91 12.76
N TRP A 67 -0.59 -9.60 13.01
CA TRP A 67 -1.63 -8.92 13.79
C TRP A 67 -3.01 -9.01 13.14
N LEU A 68 -3.11 -8.91 11.80
CA LEU A 68 -4.38 -9.08 11.09
C LEU A 68 -4.96 -10.49 11.27
N GLN A 69 -4.10 -11.53 11.23
CA GLN A 69 -4.52 -12.90 11.51
C GLN A 69 -5.04 -13.05 12.95
N GLN A 70 -4.34 -12.44 13.91
CA GLN A 70 -4.72 -12.48 15.31
C GLN A 70 -6.06 -11.79 15.55
N TYR A 71 -6.32 -10.65 14.89
CA TYR A 71 -7.62 -9.98 14.94
C TYR A 71 -8.75 -10.91 14.51
N GLU A 72 -8.63 -11.57 13.36
CA GLU A 72 -9.69 -12.48 12.88
C GLU A 72 -9.85 -13.69 13.80
N ALA A 73 -8.75 -14.23 14.36
CA ALA A 73 -8.78 -15.36 15.27
C ALA A 73 -9.44 -15.04 16.63
N ASP A 74 -9.15 -13.87 17.20
CA ASP A 74 -9.62 -13.50 18.54
C ASP A 74 -11.07 -12.99 18.52
N THR A 75 -11.46 -12.31 17.45
CA THR A 75 -12.75 -11.62 17.37
C THR A 75 -13.77 -12.33 16.49
N GLY A 76 -13.31 -13.20 15.58
CA GLY A 76 -14.14 -13.78 14.51
C GLY A 76 -14.50 -12.80 13.40
N GLY A 77 -13.93 -11.58 13.41
CA GLY A 77 -14.14 -10.56 12.38
C GLY A 77 -13.36 -10.79 11.10
N GLU A 78 -13.45 -9.85 10.16
CA GLU A 78 -12.73 -9.88 8.88
C GLU A 78 -12.03 -8.55 8.58
N VAL A 79 -10.79 -8.64 8.11
CA VAL A 79 -9.96 -7.47 7.82
C VAL A 79 -9.14 -7.65 6.54
N ILE A 80 -8.90 -6.53 5.86
CA ILE A 80 -7.92 -6.43 4.76
C ILE A 80 -7.01 -5.22 4.97
N ALA A 81 -5.84 -5.24 4.34
CA ALA A 81 -4.89 -4.14 4.26
C ALA A 81 -4.56 -3.87 2.78
N ILE A 82 -4.70 -2.62 2.35
CA ILE A 82 -4.47 -2.22 0.97
C ILE A 82 -3.13 -1.48 0.91
N PRO A 83 -2.03 -2.13 0.46
CA PRO A 83 -0.76 -1.45 0.26
C PRO A 83 -0.88 -0.33 -0.76
N HIS A 84 -0.20 0.78 -0.49
CA HIS A 84 -0.05 1.90 -1.41
C HIS A 84 1.34 2.54 -1.30
N ASN A 85 1.67 3.33 -2.31
CA ASN A 85 2.99 3.95 -2.52
C ASN A 85 4.14 2.92 -2.74
N PRO A 86 3.95 1.83 -3.52
CA PRO A 86 5.06 0.90 -3.78
C PRO A 86 6.28 1.58 -4.42
N ASN A 87 6.07 2.55 -5.31
CA ASN A 87 7.14 3.33 -5.93
C ASN A 87 8.03 4.08 -4.92
N LEU A 88 7.47 4.49 -3.79
CA LEU A 88 8.20 5.19 -2.71
C LEU A 88 8.71 4.23 -1.62
N SER A 89 8.52 2.92 -1.79
CA SER A 89 8.91 1.93 -0.79
C SER A 89 10.40 1.58 -0.77
N ASN A 90 11.19 2.11 -1.72
CA ASN A 90 12.57 1.67 -1.96
C ASN A 90 12.70 0.14 -2.18
N GLY A 91 11.69 -0.45 -2.83
CA GLY A 91 11.62 -1.88 -3.13
C GLY A 91 11.17 -2.76 -1.96
N GLU A 92 10.88 -2.19 -0.79
CA GLU A 92 10.47 -2.98 0.38
C GLU A 92 9.03 -3.51 0.28
N MET A 93 8.13 -2.83 -0.46
CA MET A 93 6.71 -3.23 -0.48
C MET A 93 6.51 -4.65 -1.03
N PHE A 94 7.25 -5.01 -2.08
CA PHE A 94 7.15 -6.32 -2.75
C PHE A 94 8.50 -7.05 -2.75
N ALA A 95 9.27 -6.88 -1.68
CA ALA A 95 10.55 -7.57 -1.53
C ALA A 95 10.37 -9.10 -1.55
N MET A 96 11.31 -9.79 -2.20
CA MET A 96 11.37 -11.26 -2.23
C MET A 96 12.08 -11.84 -1.01
N THR A 97 12.46 -11.00 -0.05
CA THR A 97 13.15 -11.38 1.18
C THR A 97 12.51 -10.70 2.39
N THR A 98 12.57 -11.37 3.54
CA THR A 98 12.20 -10.82 4.85
C THR A 98 13.20 -9.75 5.31
N ILE A 99 12.92 -9.07 6.43
CA ILE A 99 13.86 -8.13 7.05
C ILE A 99 15.19 -8.79 7.41
N ALA A 100 15.15 -10.06 7.81
CA ALA A 100 16.36 -10.82 8.15
C ALA A 100 17.19 -11.19 6.91
N GLY A 101 16.70 -10.90 5.70
CA GLY A 101 17.36 -11.23 4.43
C GLY A 101 17.04 -12.63 3.91
N GLU A 102 16.15 -13.36 4.59
CA GLU A 102 15.75 -14.71 4.17
C GLU A 102 14.73 -14.63 3.03
N PRO A 103 14.73 -15.56 2.06
CA PRO A 103 13.70 -15.61 1.03
C PRO A 103 12.29 -15.73 1.61
N ILE A 104 11.31 -15.07 1.00
CA ILE A 104 9.90 -15.28 1.36
C ILE A 104 9.48 -16.73 1.09
N THR A 105 8.60 -17.27 1.94
CA THR A 105 8.08 -18.63 1.77
C THR A 105 6.76 -18.64 1.00
N ALA A 106 6.35 -19.81 0.49
CA ALA A 106 5.06 -19.96 -0.16
C ALA A 106 3.90 -19.68 0.80
N GLU A 107 4.03 -20.12 2.06
CA GLU A 107 3.04 -19.86 3.12
C GLU A 107 2.88 -18.36 3.35
N TRP A 108 4.00 -17.62 3.38
CA TRP A 108 3.96 -16.17 3.51
C TRP A 108 3.23 -15.49 2.35
N ALA A 109 3.51 -15.90 1.12
CA ALA A 109 2.84 -15.37 -0.06
C ALA A 109 1.32 -15.63 -0.04
N VAL A 110 0.88 -16.80 0.46
CA VAL A 110 -0.54 -17.13 0.62
C VAL A 110 -1.19 -16.26 1.69
N ILE A 111 -0.56 -16.08 2.85
CA ILE A 111 -1.05 -15.21 3.92
C ILE A 111 -1.19 -13.78 3.39
N ARG A 112 -0.16 -13.28 2.73
CA ARG A 112 -0.17 -11.93 2.16
C ARG A 112 -1.27 -11.76 1.13
N SER A 113 -1.47 -12.72 0.23
CA SER A 113 -2.55 -12.69 -0.76
C SER A 113 -3.95 -12.63 -0.12
N ARG A 114 -4.15 -13.27 1.04
CA ARG A 114 -5.40 -13.22 1.80
C ARG A 114 -5.68 -11.83 2.38
N TYR A 115 -4.67 -11.17 2.93
CA TYR A 115 -4.85 -9.90 3.65
C TYR A 115 -4.63 -8.67 2.77
N GLU A 116 -3.85 -8.78 1.70
CA GLU A 116 -3.57 -7.72 0.72
C GLU A 116 -4.10 -8.08 -0.68
N PRO A 117 -5.42 -8.33 -0.85
CA PRO A 117 -5.99 -8.72 -2.14
C PRO A 117 -6.02 -7.57 -3.15
N LEU A 118 -5.81 -6.34 -2.71
CA LEU A 118 -5.83 -5.12 -3.52
C LEU A 118 -4.56 -4.31 -3.25
N ALA A 119 -3.98 -3.74 -4.29
CA ALA A 119 -2.89 -2.79 -4.19
C ALA A 119 -3.21 -1.54 -5.00
N LYS A 120 -2.85 -0.37 -4.47
CA LYS A 120 -2.98 0.88 -5.21
C LYS A 120 -1.81 1.04 -6.17
N VAL A 121 -2.13 1.10 -7.46
CA VAL A 121 -1.13 1.26 -8.53
C VAL A 121 -0.79 2.72 -8.80
N THR A 122 -1.77 3.62 -8.83
CA THR A 122 -1.56 5.04 -9.16
C THR A 122 -2.00 5.96 -8.03
N GLN A 123 -1.27 7.06 -7.80
CA GLN A 123 -1.70 8.13 -6.91
C GLN A 123 -1.13 9.50 -7.27
N LEU A 124 -1.42 10.53 -6.46
CA LEU A 124 -0.82 11.86 -6.61
C LEU A 124 0.72 11.83 -6.56
N LYS A 125 1.30 10.92 -5.78
CA LYS A 125 2.76 10.66 -5.75
C LYS A 125 3.21 9.66 -6.83
N GLY A 126 2.61 9.78 -8.00
CA GLY A 126 2.91 9.01 -9.20
C GLY A 126 2.42 7.58 -9.26
N ASP A 127 2.80 6.93 -10.35
CA ASP A 127 2.46 5.55 -10.67
C ASP A 127 3.44 4.53 -10.08
N SER A 128 2.95 3.31 -9.85
CA SER A 128 3.67 2.18 -9.26
C SER A 128 3.41 0.86 -9.99
N GLU A 129 2.65 0.86 -11.09
CA GLU A 129 2.33 -0.32 -11.88
C GLU A 129 3.55 -0.79 -12.68
N SER A 130 4.23 0.14 -13.34
CA SER A 130 5.27 -0.15 -14.33
C SER A 130 6.37 0.93 -14.32
N HIS A 131 7.43 0.69 -15.09
CA HIS A 131 8.51 1.64 -15.31
C HIS A 131 9.16 1.34 -16.67
N PRO A 132 9.70 2.33 -17.43
CA PRO A 132 10.28 2.08 -18.76
C PRO A 132 11.45 1.08 -18.75
N LEU A 133 12.15 0.98 -17.62
CA LEU A 133 13.20 -0.02 -17.42
C LEU A 133 12.67 -1.46 -17.41
N LEU A 134 11.44 -1.68 -16.90
CA LEU A 134 10.81 -2.99 -16.80
C LEU A 134 10.00 -3.34 -18.05
N SER A 135 9.39 -2.33 -18.67
CA SER A 135 8.46 -2.47 -19.79
C SER A 135 8.84 -1.53 -20.95
N PRO A 136 10.01 -1.68 -21.59
CA PRO A 136 10.56 -0.69 -22.53
C PRO A 136 9.76 -0.53 -23.83
N SER A 137 8.90 -1.49 -24.16
CA SER A 137 8.02 -1.45 -25.33
C SER A 137 6.59 -0.98 -25.01
N ASP A 138 6.28 -0.73 -23.74
CA ASP A 138 4.97 -0.25 -23.31
C ASP A 138 4.98 1.28 -23.28
N GLU A 139 4.13 1.88 -24.11
CA GLU A 139 4.02 3.33 -24.27
C GLU A 139 3.49 4.04 -23.01
N PHE A 140 2.84 3.31 -22.11
CA PHE A 140 2.32 3.83 -20.84
C PHE A 140 3.27 3.58 -19.65
N ALA A 141 4.42 2.96 -19.88
CA ALA A 141 5.35 2.63 -18.79
C ALA A 141 5.97 3.85 -18.09
N ASP A 142 5.92 5.05 -18.69
CA ASP A 142 6.34 6.32 -18.07
C ASP A 142 5.16 7.21 -17.63
N PHE A 143 3.97 6.64 -17.45
CA PHE A 143 2.82 7.41 -17.00
C PHE A 143 3.02 7.90 -15.55
N GLU A 144 3.01 9.22 -15.34
CA GLU A 144 3.04 9.86 -14.01
C GLU A 144 4.17 9.35 -13.09
N THR A 145 5.37 9.08 -13.63
CA THR A 145 6.52 8.59 -12.86
C THR A 145 6.94 9.60 -11.77
N TRP A 146 7.17 9.13 -10.55
CA TRP A 146 7.62 9.98 -9.45
C TRP A 146 9.11 9.81 -9.14
N ASN A 147 9.92 10.80 -9.52
CA ASN A 147 11.38 10.76 -9.33
C ASN A 147 11.86 11.52 -8.07
N SER A 148 11.05 12.44 -7.52
CA SER A 148 11.46 13.22 -6.34
C SER A 148 10.29 13.91 -5.62
N TRP A 149 10.52 14.37 -4.39
CA TRP A 149 9.57 15.19 -3.63
C TRP A 149 9.26 16.55 -4.25
N SER A 150 10.06 17.01 -5.20
CA SER A 150 9.78 18.21 -5.97
C SER A 150 8.88 17.94 -7.18
N GLY A 151 8.39 16.71 -7.34
CA GLY A 151 7.63 16.24 -8.50
C GLY A 151 8.53 15.60 -9.56
N TYR A 152 7.96 15.43 -10.76
CA TYR A 152 8.68 14.98 -11.95
C TYR A 152 9.85 15.93 -12.23
N TYR A 153 11.08 15.48 -11.97
CA TYR A 153 12.25 16.09 -12.56
C TYR A 153 12.54 15.35 -13.85
N ASP A 154 12.36 16.05 -14.95
CA ASP A 154 12.84 15.64 -16.26
C ASP A 154 14.38 15.78 -16.23
N ASN A 155 15.08 14.75 -15.75
CA ASN A 155 16.53 14.69 -15.73
C ASN A 155 17.08 13.83 -16.88
N TRP A 156 16.29 13.64 -17.94
CA TRP A 156 16.81 13.19 -19.23
C TRP A 156 17.33 14.40 -20.00
N GLU A 157 18.65 14.47 -20.18
CA GLU A 157 19.26 15.31 -21.21
C GLU A 157 18.72 14.87 -22.59
N GLY A 158 17.60 15.45 -23.03
CA GLY A 158 17.14 15.25 -24.41
C GLY A 158 15.66 15.39 -24.71
N HIS A 159 14.76 15.47 -23.73
CA HIS A 159 13.33 15.57 -24.03
C HIS A 159 12.71 16.81 -23.37
N THR A 160 12.44 17.82 -24.19
CA THR A 160 11.54 18.93 -23.82
C THR A 160 10.12 18.38 -23.71
N CYS A 161 9.67 18.10 -22.49
CA CYS A 161 8.24 17.91 -22.25
C CYS A 161 7.56 19.29 -22.18
N CYS A 162 6.43 19.43 -22.90
CA CYS A 162 5.57 20.62 -23.04
C CYS A 162 5.80 21.56 -24.26
N GLU A 163 6.01 21.02 -25.46
CA GLU A 163 5.53 21.70 -26.67
C GLU A 163 4.57 20.76 -27.45
N ASP A 164 3.29 21.16 -27.48
CA ASP A 164 2.29 20.86 -28.50
C ASP A 164 2.06 19.41 -28.97
N ARG A 165 1.72 18.48 -28.05
CA ARG A 165 0.91 17.31 -28.43
C ARG A 165 -0.57 17.54 -28.12
N LEU A 166 -1.17 18.46 -28.87
CA LEU A 166 -2.58 18.34 -29.22
C LEU A 166 -2.73 17.05 -30.03
N LEU A 167 -3.53 16.13 -29.52
CA LEU A 167 -3.95 14.91 -30.21
C LEU A 167 -4.52 15.28 -31.60
N PRO A 168 -4.05 14.71 -32.72
CA PRO A 168 -4.80 14.80 -33.96
C PRO A 168 -6.01 13.85 -33.89
N GLY A 169 -7.15 14.33 -34.38
CA GLY A 169 -8.40 13.55 -34.50
C GLY A 169 -8.39 12.54 -35.63
#